data_AF-A0A966J7J4-F1
#
_entry.id   AF-A0A966J7J4-F1
#
_cell.length_a   1.000
_cell.length_b   1.000
_cell.length_c   1.000
_cell.angle_alpha   90.00
_cell.angle_beta   90.00
_cell.angle_gamma   90.00
#
_symmetry.space_group_name_H-M   'P 1'
#
loop_
_entity.id
_entity.type
_entity.pdbx_description
1 polymer ?
#
loop_
_entity_poly.entity_id
_entity_poly.type
_entity_poly.pdbx_seq_one_letter_code
_entity_poly.pdbx_strand_id
1 'polypeptide(L)' 'VPPEILARMRNANDRSKEHAVAEGIAIAREALERVRGAVQGVQVSAPFGKIELALDVFQG' A
#
# COMPACT_ATOMS: atom_id res chain seq x y z
N VAL A 1 9.22 8.97 2.33
CA VAL A 1 8.46 7.94 3.07
C VAL A 1 8.89 8.00 4.53
N PRO A 2 7.95 8.04 5.50
CA PRO A 2 8.29 8.12 6.93
C PRO A 2 9.16 6.94 7.42
N PRO A 3 10.06 7.14 8.41
CA PRO A 3 10.98 6.10 8.89
C PRO A 3 10.28 4.82 9.38
N GLU A 4 9.15 4.95 10.06
CA GLU A 4 8.35 3.84 10.58
C GLU A 4 7.74 2.98 9.45
N ILE A 5 7.37 3.61 8.34
CA ILE A 5 6.87 2.90 7.15
C ILE A 5 8.03 2.15 6.48
N LEU A 6 9.21 2.76 6.40
CA LEU A 6 10.41 2.09 5.87
C LEU A 6 10.81 0.88 6.72
N ALA A 7 10.69 0.96 8.04
CA ALA A 7 10.95 -0.16 8.94
C ALA A 7 9.95 -1.32 8.71
N ARG A 8 8.65 -1.00 8.58
CA ARG A 8 7.61 -1.99 8.23
C ARG A 8 7.89 -2.69 6.91
N MET A 9 8.22 -1.92 5.87
CA MET A 9 8.56 -2.45 4.55
C MET A 9 9.78 -3.37 4.60
N ARG A 10 10.85 -3.00 5.35
CA ARG A 10 12.03 -3.86 5.52
C ARG A 10 11.67 -5.17 6.21
N ASN A 11 10.97 -5.11 7.35
CA ASN A 11 10.57 -6.30 8.10
C ASN A 11 9.72 -7.26 7.27
N ALA A 12 8.81 -6.75 6.44
CA ALA A 12 8.01 -7.57 5.54
C ALA A 12 8.84 -8.18 4.41
N ASN A 13 9.79 -7.41 3.85
CA ASN A 13 10.68 -7.86 2.79
C ASN A 13 11.67 -8.95 3.25
N ASP A 14 12.14 -8.88 4.50
CA ASP A 14 13.00 -9.90 5.10
C ASP A 14 12.26 -11.23 5.32
N ARG A 15 10.92 -11.22 5.36
CA ARG A 15 10.09 -12.42 5.51
C ARG A 15 9.87 -13.14 4.19
N SER A 16 9.25 -12.47 3.21
CA SER A 16 9.08 -13.01 1.85
C SER A 16 8.55 -11.94 0.88
N LYS A 17 8.54 -12.26 -0.42
CA LYS A 17 7.95 -11.39 -1.45
C LYS A 17 6.45 -11.16 -1.23
N GLU A 18 5.73 -12.20 -0.82
CA GLU A 18 4.28 -12.15 -0.54
C GLU A 18 3.99 -11.22 0.63
N HIS A 19 4.82 -11.28 1.69
CA HIS A 19 4.71 -10.37 2.83
C HIS A 19 5.02 -8.92 2.43
N ALA A 20 6.04 -8.70 1.62
CA ALA A 20 6.36 -7.36 1.12
C ALA A 20 5.19 -6.75 0.33
N VAL A 21 4.53 -7.55 -0.51
CA VAL A 21 3.34 -7.12 -1.26
C VAL A 21 2.17 -6.83 -0.33
N ALA A 22 1.85 -7.74 0.60
CA ALA A 22 0.76 -7.56 1.55
C ALA A 22 0.95 -6.32 2.43
N GLU A 23 2.17 -6.08 2.92
CA GLU A 23 2.51 -4.90 3.72
C GLU A 23 2.39 -3.62 2.90
N GLY A 24 2.83 -3.63 1.65
CA GLY A 24 2.67 -2.49 0.73
C GLY A 24 1.20 -2.12 0.52
N ILE A 25 0.33 -3.11 0.33
CA ILE A 25 -1.12 -2.91 0.20
C ILE A 25 -1.69 -2.35 1.51
N ALA A 26 -1.30 -2.89 2.67
CA ALA A 26 -1.76 -2.41 3.97
C ALA A 26 -1.39 -0.93 4.19
N ILE A 27 -0.14 -0.55 3.90
CA ILE A 27 0.34 0.84 4.01
C ILE A 27 -0.46 1.75 3.07
N ALA A 28 -0.72 1.32 1.83
CA ALA A 28 -1.50 2.11 0.87
C ALA A 28 -2.95 2.32 1.32
N ARG A 29 -3.58 1.28 1.89
CA ARG A 29 -4.93 1.36 2.48
C ARG A 29 -4.98 2.33 3.66
N GLU A 30 -4.03 2.23 4.58
CA GLU A 30 -3.93 3.14 5.72
C GLU A 30 -3.76 4.60 5.27
N ALA A 31 -2.95 4.83 4.22
CA ALA A 31 -2.77 6.16 3.66
C ALA A 31 -4.06 6.69 3.01
N LEU A 32 -4.77 5.85 2.25
CA LEU A 32 -6.06 6.18 1.65
C LEU A 32 -7.09 6.56 2.71
N GLU A 33 -7.20 5.77 3.78
CA GLU A 33 -8.19 6.02 4.82
C GLU A 33 -7.94 7.35 5.54
N ARG A 34 -6.67 7.69 5.80
CA ARG A 34 -6.30 8.98 6.42
C ARG A 34 -6.70 10.20 5.59
N VAL A 35 -6.77 10.08 4.26
CA VAL A 35 -7.09 11.20 3.36
C VAL A 35 -8.54 11.20 2.87
N ARG A 36 -9.30 10.11 3.07
CA ARG A 36 -10.66 9.91 2.53
C ARG A 36 -11.61 11.06 2.80
N GLY A 37 -11.57 11.64 4.01
CA GLY A 37 -12.43 12.76 4.39
C GLY A 37 -12.00 14.14 3.85
N ALA A 38 -10.81 14.23 3.26
CA ALA A 38 -10.20 15.49 2.81
C ALA A 38 -10.07 15.60 1.28
N VAL A 39 -10.39 14.54 0.53
CA VAL A 39 -10.22 14.50 -0.93
C VAL A 39 -11.49 14.01 -1.62
N GLN A 40 -11.73 14.49 -2.84
CA GLN A 40 -12.88 14.04 -3.66
C GLN A 40 -12.58 12.75 -4.45
N GLY A 41 -11.33 12.30 -4.45
CA GLY A 41 -10.91 11.10 -5.15
C GLY A 41 -9.42 10.85 -4.98
N VAL A 42 -8.99 9.65 -5.39
CA VAL A 42 -7.59 9.24 -5.38
C VAL A 42 -7.24 8.53 -6.67
N GLN A 43 -5.96 8.54 -7.02
CA GLN A 43 -5.40 7.76 -8.11
C GLN A 43 -4.38 6.77 -7.53
N VAL A 44 -4.54 5.50 -7.85
CA VAL A 44 -3.59 4.44 -7.47
C VAL A 44 -2.86 3.98 -8.71
N SER A 45 -1.53 4.08 -8.71
CA SER A 45 -0.70 3.58 -9.80
C SER A 45 -0.56 2.07 -9.70
N ALA A 46 -0.72 1.37 -10.84
CA ALA A 46 -0.41 -0.05 -10.98
C ALA A 46 0.97 -0.23 -11.63
N PRO A 47 2.09 -0.16 -10.87
CA PRO A 47 3.41 -0.30 -11.45
C PRO A 47 3.56 -1.71 -12.07
N PHE A 48 4.20 -1.77 -13.23
CA PHE A 48 4.46 -3.02 -13.97
C PHE A 48 3.19 -3.77 -14.39
N GLY A 49 2.07 -3.08 -14.59
CA GLY A 49 0.82 -3.67 -15.07
C GLY A 49 0.11 -4.55 -14.03
N LYS A 50 0.52 -4.50 -12.75
CA LYS A 50 -0.09 -5.29 -11.67
C LYS A 50 -1.38 -4.66 -11.17
N ILE A 51 -2.41 -4.67 -12.03
CA ILE A 51 -3.70 -4.02 -11.76
C ILE A 51 -4.39 -4.63 -10.54
N GLU A 52 -4.38 -5.96 -10.40
CA GLU A 52 -4.98 -6.65 -9.25
C GLU A 52 -4.47 -6.10 -7.90
N LEU A 53 -3.15 -5.91 -7.77
CA LEU A 53 -2.56 -5.35 -6.54
C LEU A 53 -2.98 -3.90 -6.28
N ALA A 54 -3.22 -3.13 -7.34
CA ALA A 54 -3.72 -1.77 -7.20
C ALA A 54 -5.20 -1.76 -6.78
N LEU A 55 -6.00 -2.71 -7.29
CA LEU A 55 -7.40 -2.89 -6.89
C LEU A 55 -7.51 -3.35 -5.43
N ASP A 56 -6.57 -4.15 -4.95
CA ASP A 56 -6.52 -4.57 -3.55
C ASP A 56 -6.43 -3.38 -2.59
N VAL A 57 -5.91 -2.22 -3.00
CA VAL A 57 -5.90 -1.01 -2.16
C VAL A 57 -7.33 -0.50 -1.86
N PHE A 58 -8.30 -0.79 -2.74
CA PHE A 58 -9.69 -0.36 -2.58
C PHE A 58 -10.59 -1.42 -1.91
N GLN A 59 -10.12 -2.66 -1.76
CA GLN A 59 -10.90 -3.77 -1.18
C GLN A 59 -10.75 -3.81 0.34
N GLY A 60 -11.45 -2.94 1.07
CA GLY A 60 -11.46 -2.89 2.53
C GLY A 60 -12.85 -2.68 3.09
#